data_AF-A0A7J7FFS5-F1
#
_entry.id   AF-A0A7J7FFS5-F1
#
_cell.length_a   1.000
_cell.length_b   1.000
_cell.length_c   1.000
_cell.angle_alpha   90.00
_cell.angle_beta   90.00
_cell.angle_gamma   90.00
#
_symmetry.space_group_name_H-M   'P 1'
#
loop_
_entity.id
_entity.type
_entity.pdbx_description
1 polymer ?
#
loop_
_entity_poly.entity_id
_entity_poly.type
_entity_poly.pdbx_seq_one_letter_code
_entity_poly.pdbx_strand_id
1 'polypeptide(L)'
;MALLCSGRILSGVLLPSTQASPPQPLPEPSRWAFVEMGPPDPIRGVTEAYKRNANSKKMNLGGGASWDDNGKPYMLPSFWKAQAQIAAKIIIIIMDKEYLPVAGLAEFSKASAELALGENSKVLKSDQYVTVQTISGTEALRIRDFASGDGNEDAGAMRHFIEEGVNVCLFQSYAKNMDLYGECVGAFTVVCRDADEAKNVE
;
A
#
# COMPACT_ATOMS: atom_id res chain seq x y z
N MET A 1 -43.98 45.68 1.14
CA MET A 1 -44.99 46.75 0.99
C MET A 1 -45.42 46.77 -0.47
N ALA A 2 -46.70 46.56 -0.71
CA ALA A 2 -47.30 46.23 -2.01
C ALA A 2 -47.25 47.38 -3.02
N LEU A 3 -47.27 47.04 -4.32
CA LEU A 3 -48.24 47.60 -5.27
C LEU A 3 -48.26 46.80 -6.58
N LEU A 4 -49.32 46.01 -6.72
CA LEU A 4 -49.89 45.52 -7.98
C LEU A 4 -50.52 46.68 -8.76
N CYS A 5 -50.51 46.61 -10.10
CA CYS A 5 -51.51 47.08 -11.07
C CYS A 5 -50.80 47.26 -12.44
N SER A 6 -51.33 46.97 -13.61
CA SER A 6 -52.64 46.55 -14.07
C SER A 6 -52.46 46.14 -15.54
N GLY A 7 -53.24 45.18 -16.03
CA GLY A 7 -53.05 44.57 -17.34
C GLY A 7 -53.48 45.42 -18.54
N ARG A 8 -53.07 44.98 -19.74
CA ARG A 8 -53.95 44.84 -20.91
C ARG A 8 -53.26 44.05 -22.02
N ILE A 9 -54.07 43.16 -22.59
CA ILE A 9 -53.80 42.24 -23.69
C ILE A 9 -53.57 43.04 -24.97
N LEU A 10 -52.44 42.83 -25.65
CA LEU A 10 -52.29 43.15 -27.07
C LEU A 10 -52.16 41.84 -27.85
N SER A 11 -53.23 41.56 -28.57
CA SER A 11 -53.37 40.53 -29.58
C SER A 11 -52.44 40.80 -30.77
N GLY A 12 -51.64 39.79 -31.14
CA GLY A 12 -51.38 39.44 -32.53
C GLY A 12 -50.24 40.17 -33.25
N VAL A 13 -49.03 39.58 -33.21
CA VAL A 13 -48.17 39.40 -34.39
C VAL A 13 -47.44 38.06 -34.22
N LEU A 14 -47.86 37.03 -34.97
CA LEU A 14 -47.11 35.79 -35.14
C LEU A 14 -45.94 36.08 -36.10
N LEU A 15 -44.73 36.18 -35.56
CA LEU A 15 -43.50 36.07 -36.37
C LEU A 15 -43.08 34.59 -36.37
N PRO A 16 -42.90 33.94 -37.53
CA PRO A 16 -42.32 32.61 -37.57
C PRO A 16 -40.81 32.74 -37.36
N SER A 17 -40.31 32.34 -36.19
CA SER A 17 -38.86 32.16 -35.97
C SER A 17 -38.55 30.73 -35.52
N THR A 18 -38.81 29.76 -36.39
CA THR A 18 -38.18 28.44 -36.30
C THR A 18 -36.83 28.52 -37.01
N GLN A 19 -35.87 29.22 -36.39
CA GLN A 19 -34.46 28.94 -36.67
C GLN A 19 -34.14 27.64 -35.93
N ALA A 20 -34.20 26.52 -36.65
CA ALA A 20 -33.61 25.29 -36.19
C ALA A 20 -32.12 25.54 -35.98
N SER A 21 -31.67 25.39 -34.73
CA SER A 21 -30.24 25.43 -34.42
C SER A 21 -29.53 24.37 -35.27
N PRO A 22 -28.35 24.66 -35.84
CA PRO A 22 -27.60 23.66 -36.59
C PRO A 22 -27.35 22.44 -35.69
N PRO A 23 -27.46 21.21 -36.23
CA PRO A 23 -27.23 20.00 -35.45
C PRO A 23 -25.86 20.10 -34.80
N GLN A 24 -25.83 20.03 -33.47
CA GLN A 24 -24.59 19.97 -32.74
C GLN A 24 -23.84 18.72 -33.20
N PRO A 25 -22.52 18.81 -33.52
CA PRO A 25 -21.75 17.64 -33.85
C PRO A 25 -21.87 16.63 -32.71
N LEU A 26 -22.08 15.36 -33.07
CA LEU A 26 -22.16 14.28 -32.08
C LEU A 26 -20.90 14.36 -31.21
N PRO A 27 -21.02 14.27 -29.88
CA PRO A 27 -19.87 14.34 -29.00
C PRO A 27 -18.87 13.28 -29.43
N GLU A 28 -17.65 13.71 -29.76
CA GLU A 28 -16.54 12.83 -30.09
C GLU A 28 -16.42 11.76 -29.00
N PRO A 29 -16.22 10.48 -29.37
CA PRO A 29 -16.11 9.42 -28.37
C PRO A 29 -14.97 9.78 -27.41
N SER A 30 -15.24 9.55 -26.12
CA SER A 30 -14.24 9.70 -25.06
C SER A 30 -12.95 9.00 -25.47
N ARG A 31 -11.80 9.56 -25.11
CA ARG A 31 -10.49 8.93 -25.30
C ARG A 31 -10.43 7.51 -24.69
N TRP A 32 -11.32 7.22 -23.74
CA TRP A 32 -11.45 5.94 -23.06
C TRP A 32 -12.47 4.98 -23.70
N ALA A 33 -13.20 5.40 -24.74
CA ALA A 33 -14.28 4.61 -25.35
C ALA A 33 -13.80 3.27 -25.97
N PHE A 34 -12.50 3.18 -26.26
CA PHE A 34 -11.87 2.00 -26.86
C PHE A 34 -11.00 1.22 -25.88
N VAL A 35 -11.03 1.56 -24.58
CA VAL A 35 -10.27 0.81 -23.58
C VAL A 35 -11.05 -0.43 -23.18
N GLU A 36 -10.57 -1.59 -23.62
CA GLU A 36 -11.11 -2.89 -23.23
C GLU A 36 -10.78 -3.20 -21.77
N MET A 37 -11.69 -3.93 -21.11
CA MET A 37 -11.44 -4.43 -19.77
C MET A 37 -10.30 -5.45 -19.80
N GLY A 38 -9.24 -5.18 -19.04
CA GLY A 38 -8.17 -6.16 -18.82
C GLY A 38 -8.70 -7.46 -18.22
N PRO A 39 -7.97 -8.58 -18.40
CA PRO A 39 -8.40 -9.87 -17.88
C PRO A 39 -8.55 -9.81 -16.35
N PRO A 40 -9.61 -10.41 -15.79
CA PRO A 40 -9.82 -10.42 -14.35
C PRO A 40 -8.70 -11.19 -13.64
N ASP A 41 -8.21 -10.64 -12.55
CA ASP A 41 -7.22 -11.30 -11.69
C ASP A 41 -7.80 -12.64 -11.16
N PRO A 42 -7.14 -13.79 -11.40
CA PRO A 42 -7.62 -15.09 -10.95
C PRO A 42 -7.89 -15.16 -9.44
N ILE A 43 -7.12 -14.44 -8.61
CA ILE A 43 -7.28 -14.42 -7.16
C ILE A 43 -8.54 -13.65 -6.74
N ARG A 44 -8.85 -12.56 -7.46
CA ARG A 44 -10.07 -11.78 -7.22
C ARG A 44 -11.32 -12.60 -7.55
N GLY A 45 -11.27 -13.42 -8.60
CA GLY A 45 -12.36 -14.31 -8.98
C GLY A 45 -12.78 -15.28 -7.87
N VAL A 46 -11.81 -15.85 -7.13
CA VAL A 46 -12.08 -16.76 -6.01
C VAL A 46 -12.82 -16.06 -4.87
N THR A 47 -12.41 -14.84 -4.53
CA THR A 47 -13.07 -14.05 -3.46
C THR A 47 -14.49 -13.64 -3.87
N GLU A 48 -14.70 -13.30 -5.13
CA GLU A 48 -16.05 -12.98 -5.65
C GLU A 48 -16.96 -14.21 -5.65
N ALA A 49 -16.46 -15.36 -6.09
CA ALA A 49 -17.20 -16.62 -6.03
C ALA A 49 -17.55 -17.02 -4.59
N TYR A 50 -16.62 -16.82 -3.65
CA TYR A 50 -16.87 -17.01 -2.22
C TYR A 50 -17.99 -16.08 -1.70
N LYS A 51 -17.97 -14.80 -2.06
CA LYS A 51 -19.01 -13.84 -1.66
C LYS A 51 -20.39 -14.23 -2.22
N ARG A 52 -20.46 -14.72 -3.46
CA ARG A 52 -21.70 -15.15 -4.11
C ARG A 52 -22.27 -16.48 -3.57
N ASN A 53 -21.46 -17.32 -2.94
CA ASN A 53 -21.91 -18.60 -2.40
C ASN A 53 -22.75 -18.41 -1.12
N ALA A 54 -23.96 -18.98 -1.07
CA ALA A 54 -24.88 -18.87 0.06
C ALA A 54 -24.69 -19.96 1.14
N ASN A 55 -23.80 -20.93 0.93
CA ASN A 55 -23.55 -22.02 1.87
C ASN A 55 -23.00 -21.48 3.20
N SER A 56 -23.60 -21.86 4.34
CA SER A 56 -23.17 -21.45 5.68
C SER A 56 -21.85 -22.06 6.14
N LYS A 57 -21.36 -23.12 5.46
CA LYS A 57 -20.07 -23.78 5.72
C LYS A 57 -18.97 -23.40 4.73
N LYS A 58 -19.15 -22.34 3.94
CA LYS A 58 -18.15 -21.89 2.98
C LYS A 58 -16.89 -21.40 3.69
N MET A 59 -15.72 -21.70 3.13
CA MET A 59 -14.43 -21.20 3.61
C MET A 59 -13.68 -20.54 2.45
N ASN A 60 -13.01 -19.41 2.70
CA ASN A 60 -12.19 -18.72 1.71
C ASN A 60 -10.71 -19.05 1.96
N LEU A 61 -10.12 -19.89 1.10
CA LEU A 61 -8.69 -20.23 1.15
C LEU A 61 -7.86 -19.49 0.08
N GLY A 62 -8.50 -18.62 -0.72
CA GLY A 62 -7.81 -17.89 -1.79
C GLY A 62 -7.21 -16.55 -1.34
N GLY A 63 -7.70 -15.98 -0.25
CA GLY A 63 -7.21 -14.71 0.29
C GLY A 63 -6.00 -14.90 1.20
N GLY A 64 -4.90 -14.21 0.92
CA GLY A 64 -3.67 -14.27 1.71
C GLY A 64 -3.67 -13.43 3.00
N ALA A 65 -4.84 -13.25 3.62
CA ALA A 65 -5.01 -12.58 4.90
C ALA A 65 -5.23 -13.63 6.01
N SER A 66 -4.80 -13.30 7.23
CA SER A 66 -5.01 -14.15 8.40
C SER A 66 -6.45 -14.05 8.89
N TRP A 67 -7.07 -15.20 9.22
CA TRP A 67 -8.44 -15.28 9.71
C TRP A 67 -8.48 -15.92 11.09
N ASP A 68 -9.39 -15.47 11.94
CA ASP A 68 -9.67 -16.10 13.24
C ASP A 68 -10.60 -17.32 13.08
N ASP A 69 -10.83 -18.05 14.17
CA ASP A 69 -11.73 -19.22 14.20
C ASP A 69 -13.20 -18.88 13.83
N ASN A 70 -13.56 -17.60 13.82
CA ASN A 70 -14.88 -17.10 13.45
C ASN A 70 -14.94 -16.59 12.00
N GLY A 71 -13.86 -16.74 11.23
CA GLY A 71 -13.77 -16.26 9.85
C GLY A 71 -13.71 -14.74 9.71
N LYS A 72 -13.31 -14.02 10.76
CA LYS A 72 -13.03 -12.58 10.73
C LYS A 72 -11.53 -12.34 10.49
N PRO A 73 -11.14 -11.20 9.88
CA PRO A 73 -9.73 -10.84 9.78
C PRO A 73 -9.09 -10.83 11.17
N TYR A 74 -8.04 -11.64 11.34
CA TYR A 74 -7.26 -11.69 12.57
C TYR A 74 -6.12 -10.70 12.48
N MET A 75 -5.96 -9.90 13.53
CA MET A 75 -4.84 -8.96 13.69
C MET A 75 -4.04 -9.35 14.92
N LEU A 76 -2.72 -9.40 14.80
CA LEU A 76 -1.80 -9.73 15.88
C LEU A 76 -1.99 -8.80 17.10
N PRO A 77 -1.84 -9.30 18.35
CA PRO A 77 -1.90 -8.45 19.54
C PRO A 77 -0.87 -7.30 19.56
N SER A 78 0.27 -7.48 18.90
CA SER A 78 1.29 -6.44 18.73
C SER A 78 0.79 -5.26 17.88
N PHE A 79 0.03 -5.54 16.82
CA PHE A 79 -0.59 -4.51 15.98
C PHE A 79 -1.50 -3.59 16.80
N TRP A 80 -2.38 -4.17 17.62
CA TRP A 80 -3.28 -3.38 18.48
C TRP A 80 -2.52 -2.53 19.50
N LYS A 81 -1.44 -3.06 20.08
CA LYS A 81 -0.58 -2.31 21.00
C LYS A 81 0.09 -1.13 20.30
N ALA A 82 0.65 -1.35 19.11
CA ALA A 82 1.28 -0.30 18.31
C ALA A 82 0.26 0.77 17.91
N GLN A 83 -0.93 0.38 17.47
CA GLN A 83 -2.00 1.31 17.10
C GLN A 83 -2.43 2.18 18.29
N ALA A 84 -2.55 1.60 19.48
CA ALA A 84 -2.85 2.35 20.70
C ALA A 84 -1.74 3.36 21.05
N GLN A 85 -0.47 2.99 20.87
CA GLN A 85 0.66 3.89 21.08
C GLN A 85 0.70 5.03 20.06
N ILE A 86 0.42 4.75 18.79
CA ILE A 86 0.33 5.76 17.74
C ILE A 86 -0.84 6.71 18.03
N ALA A 87 -2.01 6.18 18.39
CA ALA A 87 -3.18 6.97 18.74
C ALA A 87 -2.91 7.92 19.92
N ALA A 88 -2.16 7.47 20.94
CA ALA A 88 -1.75 8.33 22.06
C ALA A 88 -0.81 9.47 21.64
N LYS A 89 -0.05 9.28 20.55
CA LYS A 89 0.89 10.27 20.01
C LYS A 89 0.34 11.06 18.82
N ILE A 90 -0.90 10.78 18.41
CA ILE A 90 -1.45 11.24 17.12
C ILE A 90 -1.51 12.76 17.02
N ILE A 91 -1.75 13.45 18.14
CA ILE A 91 -1.80 14.92 18.16
C ILE A 91 -0.42 15.51 17.86
N ILE A 92 0.65 14.93 18.41
CA ILE A 92 2.03 15.36 18.17
C ILE A 92 2.41 15.07 16.71
N ILE A 93 2.06 13.89 16.20
CA ILE A 93 2.32 13.48 14.81
C ILE A 93 1.57 14.37 13.81
N ILE A 94 0.30 14.72 14.08
CA ILE A 94 -0.50 15.56 13.17
C ILE A 94 -0.01 17.02 13.15
N MET A 95 0.62 17.49 14.24
CA MET A 95 1.20 18.83 14.32
C MET A 95 2.52 18.93 13.53
N ASP A 96 3.22 17.82 13.36
CA ASP A 96 4.44 17.71 12.55
C ASP A 96 4.11 17.18 11.15
N LYS A 97 3.69 18.09 10.26
CA LYS A 97 3.35 17.78 8.85
C LYS A 97 4.51 18.01 7.89
N GLU A 98 5.74 17.96 8.38
CA GLU A 98 6.89 18.09 7.52
C GLU A 98 7.03 16.85 6.61
N TYR A 99 7.63 17.06 5.44
CA TYR A 99 7.95 15.94 4.56
C TYR A 99 8.93 15.03 5.30
N LEU A 100 8.69 13.72 5.23
CA LEU A 100 9.69 12.75 5.62
C LEU A 100 10.94 12.90 4.73
N PRO A 101 12.13 12.55 5.26
CA PRO A 101 13.33 12.41 4.44
C PRO A 101 13.09 11.47 3.25
N VAL A 102 13.88 11.62 2.17
CA VAL A 102 13.78 10.78 0.96
C VAL A 102 13.92 9.30 1.28
N ALA A 103 14.78 8.96 2.25
CA ALA A 103 14.98 7.59 2.73
C ALA A 103 13.84 7.07 3.64
N GLY A 104 12.90 7.94 4.04
CA GLY A 104 11.83 7.65 5.00
C GLY A 104 12.24 7.90 6.45
N LEU A 105 11.55 7.23 7.38
CA LEU A 105 11.82 7.33 8.81
C LEU A 105 13.10 6.55 9.17
N ALA A 106 14.11 7.24 9.71
CA ALA A 106 15.38 6.59 10.09
C ALA A 106 15.20 5.45 11.11
N GLU A 107 14.31 5.63 12.09
CA GLU A 107 13.96 4.59 13.06
C GLU A 107 13.36 3.35 12.39
N PHE A 108 12.52 3.58 11.37
CA PHE A 108 11.92 2.50 10.59
C PHE A 108 12.95 1.77 9.75
N SER A 109 13.83 2.49 9.04
CA SER A 109 14.91 1.89 8.24
C SER A 109 15.85 1.06 9.10
N LYS A 110 16.24 1.57 10.28
CA LYS A 110 17.08 0.84 11.23
C LYS A 110 16.37 -0.42 11.75
N ALA A 111 15.14 -0.30 12.22
CA ALA A 111 14.36 -1.45 12.70
C ALA A 111 14.14 -2.49 11.58
N SER A 112 13.96 -2.05 10.34
CA SER A 112 13.81 -2.91 9.17
C SER A 112 15.07 -3.71 8.87
N ALA A 113 16.24 -3.06 8.93
CA ALA A 113 17.54 -3.70 8.73
C ALA A 113 17.93 -4.64 9.89
N GLU A 114 17.69 -4.22 11.14
CA GLU A 114 17.89 -5.05 12.33
C GLU A 114 17.02 -6.30 12.28
N LEU A 115 15.75 -6.13 11.88
CA LEU A 115 14.90 -7.25 11.58
C LEU A 115 15.60 -8.07 10.51
N ALA A 116 15.86 -7.54 9.31
CA ALA A 116 16.38 -8.24 8.12
C ALA A 116 17.59 -9.14 8.38
N LEU A 117 18.62 -8.58 9.01
CA LEU A 117 19.96 -9.17 9.12
C LEU A 117 20.18 -9.84 10.49
N GLY A 118 19.34 -9.51 11.47
CA GLY A 118 19.49 -9.89 12.87
C GLY A 118 20.50 -9.01 13.58
N GLU A 119 20.24 -8.68 14.85
CA GLU A 119 21.02 -7.76 15.69
C GLU A 119 22.51 -8.11 15.77
N ASN A 120 22.85 -9.40 15.61
CA ASN A 120 24.22 -9.88 15.70
C ASN A 120 25.02 -9.81 14.40
N SER A 121 24.43 -9.33 13.30
CA SER A 121 25.07 -9.26 11.99
C SER A 121 26.32 -8.38 11.97
N LYS A 122 27.37 -8.84 11.29
CA LYS A 122 28.59 -8.05 11.04
C LYS A 122 28.28 -6.81 10.20
N VAL A 123 27.38 -6.94 9.22
CA VAL A 123 26.95 -5.86 8.32
C VAL A 123 26.36 -4.68 9.10
N LEU A 124 25.52 -4.96 10.10
CA LEU A 124 24.93 -3.92 10.95
C LEU A 124 25.99 -3.25 11.84
N LYS A 125 26.90 -4.05 12.41
CA LYS A 125 27.97 -3.55 13.30
C LYS A 125 29.02 -2.71 12.56
N SER A 126 29.16 -2.92 11.26
CA SER A 126 30.14 -2.24 10.41
C SER A 126 29.52 -1.17 9.51
N ASP A 127 28.22 -0.87 9.66
CA ASP A 127 27.46 0.10 8.83
C ASP A 127 27.63 -0.13 7.31
N GLN A 128 27.63 -1.40 6.90
CA GLN A 128 27.80 -1.80 5.51
C GLN A 128 26.45 -2.03 4.80
N TYR A 129 25.45 -1.20 5.10
CA TYR A 129 24.12 -1.33 4.53
C TYR A 129 23.43 0.02 4.36
N VAL A 130 22.51 0.09 3.40
CA VAL A 130 21.61 1.22 3.20
C VAL A 130 20.19 0.69 3.21
N THR A 131 19.27 1.36 3.92
CA THR A 131 17.85 0.98 3.95
C THR A 131 16.95 2.16 3.72
N VAL A 132 16.05 2.02 2.75
CA VAL A 132 15.06 3.04 2.36
C VAL A 132 13.66 2.49 2.57
N GLN A 133 12.79 3.31 3.15
CA GLN A 133 11.37 2.99 3.28
C GLN A 133 10.69 3.04 1.91
N THR A 134 9.89 2.01 1.60
CA THR A 134 9.16 1.92 0.33
C THR A 134 7.66 1.79 0.55
N ILE A 135 6.89 2.10 -0.49
CA ILE A 135 5.44 1.83 -0.52
C ILE A 135 5.24 0.39 -0.97
N SER A 136 4.86 -0.46 -0.02
CA SER A 136 4.56 -1.87 -0.21
C SER A 136 5.74 -2.67 -0.78
N GLY A 137 5.56 -3.98 -0.83
CA GLY A 137 6.59 -4.95 -1.21
C GLY A 137 6.01 -6.06 -2.07
N THR A 138 5.17 -5.74 -3.04
CA THR A 138 4.55 -6.75 -3.92
C THR A 138 5.60 -7.54 -4.72
N GLU A 139 6.83 -7.04 -4.82
CA GLU A 139 7.97 -7.71 -5.47
C GLU A 139 9.10 -8.13 -4.52
N ALA A 140 8.81 -8.33 -3.24
CA ALA A 140 9.81 -8.87 -2.33
C ALA A 140 10.15 -10.33 -2.66
N LEU A 141 11.32 -10.57 -3.29
CA LEU A 141 11.88 -11.91 -3.46
C LEU A 141 12.00 -12.54 -2.05
N ARG A 142 11.12 -13.50 -1.78
CA ARG A 142 10.89 -14.08 -0.46
C ARG A 142 12.13 -14.84 0.03
N ILE A 143 13.00 -14.17 0.77
CA ILE A 143 14.05 -14.82 1.58
C ILE A 143 13.78 -14.60 3.08
N ARG A 144 12.52 -14.43 3.47
CA ARG A 144 12.18 -14.46 4.90
C ARG A 144 10.75 -14.90 5.19
N ASP A 145 10.66 -15.98 5.93
CA ASP A 145 9.48 -16.37 6.70
C ASP A 145 9.93 -16.53 8.17
N PHE A 146 9.11 -16.12 9.14
CA PHE A 146 9.45 -16.26 10.57
C PHE A 146 9.16 -17.69 11.01
N ALA A 147 9.95 -18.64 10.52
CA ALA A 147 9.68 -20.07 10.70
C ALA A 147 9.99 -20.54 12.13
N SER A 148 11.05 -20.02 12.75
CA SER A 148 11.47 -20.40 14.11
C SER A 148 10.85 -19.54 15.21
N GLY A 149 10.45 -18.30 14.88
CA GLY A 149 10.06 -17.29 15.86
C GLY A 149 11.24 -16.55 16.50
N ASP A 150 12.48 -16.93 16.18
CA ASP A 150 13.70 -16.20 16.53
C ASP A 150 14.25 -15.48 15.28
N GLY A 151 14.20 -14.14 15.29
CA GLY A 151 14.68 -13.31 14.19
C GLY A 151 16.17 -13.50 13.88
N ASN A 152 16.98 -13.94 14.85
CA ASN A 152 18.39 -14.25 14.62
C ASN A 152 18.59 -15.64 14.00
N GLU A 153 17.77 -16.63 14.33
CA GLU A 153 17.86 -17.94 13.67
C GLU A 153 17.40 -17.82 12.22
N ASP A 154 16.27 -17.15 11.98
CA ASP A 154 15.69 -16.97 10.66
C ASP A 154 16.57 -16.10 9.73
N ALA A 155 17.40 -15.22 10.28
CA ALA A 155 18.39 -14.45 9.51
C ALA A 155 19.66 -15.24 9.15
N GLY A 156 19.81 -16.48 9.63
CA GLY A 156 21.01 -17.30 9.42
C GLY A 156 21.32 -17.57 7.94
N ALA A 157 20.30 -17.93 7.14
CA ALA A 157 20.47 -18.17 5.71
C ALA A 157 20.96 -16.91 4.98
N MET A 158 20.41 -15.75 5.34
CA MET A 158 20.81 -14.47 4.75
C MET A 158 22.28 -14.15 5.06
N ARG A 159 22.67 -14.31 6.33
CA ARG A 159 24.05 -14.10 6.75
C ARG A 159 25.01 -15.03 6.04
N HIS A 160 24.62 -16.28 5.82
CA HIS A 160 25.44 -17.22 5.08
C HIS A 160 25.71 -16.73 3.65
N PHE A 161 24.70 -16.28 2.90
CA PHE A 161 24.92 -15.72 1.55
C PHE A 161 25.83 -14.50 1.55
N ILE A 162 25.69 -13.62 2.54
CA ILE A 162 26.57 -12.45 2.70
C ILE A 162 28.01 -12.88 3.01
N GLU A 163 28.20 -13.89 3.87
CA GLU A 163 29.53 -14.41 4.22
C GLU A 163 30.22 -15.11 3.04
N GLU A 164 29.45 -15.74 2.15
CA GLU A 164 29.94 -16.28 0.87
C GLU A 164 30.28 -15.17 -0.16
N GLY A 165 30.07 -13.90 0.19
CA GLY A 165 30.40 -12.75 -0.67
C GLY A 165 29.37 -12.49 -1.77
N VAL A 166 28.13 -12.98 -1.61
CA VAL A 166 27.04 -12.68 -2.53
C VAL A 166 26.55 -11.26 -2.29
N ASN A 167 26.44 -10.45 -3.34
CA ASN A 167 25.81 -9.13 -3.26
C ASN A 167 24.30 -9.30 -3.08
N VAL A 168 23.77 -8.80 -1.96
CA VAL A 168 22.38 -9.00 -1.58
C VAL A 168 21.61 -7.68 -1.62
N CYS A 169 20.49 -7.68 -2.33
CA CYS A 169 19.43 -6.67 -2.21
C CYS A 169 18.19 -7.30 -1.61
N LEU A 170 17.62 -6.66 -0.60
CA LEU A 170 16.46 -7.15 0.14
C LEU A 170 15.29 -6.23 -0.05
N PHE A 171 14.14 -6.84 -0.28
CA PHE A 171 12.85 -6.18 -0.30
C PHE A 171 12.03 -6.80 0.81
N GLN A 172 11.54 -5.98 1.73
CA GLN A 172 10.76 -6.41 2.88
C GLN A 172 9.34 -5.87 2.75
N SER A 173 8.36 -6.79 2.86
CA SER A 173 6.95 -6.43 3.00
C SER A 173 6.49 -6.76 4.41
N TYR A 174 5.79 -5.82 5.04
CA TYR A 174 5.25 -6.00 6.39
C TYR A 174 3.78 -6.40 6.41
N ALA A 175 3.14 -6.53 5.24
CA ALA A 175 1.73 -6.88 5.14
C ALA A 175 1.43 -8.23 5.80
N LYS A 176 2.17 -9.28 5.42
CA LYS A 176 1.87 -10.66 5.87
C LYS A 176 2.50 -11.04 7.20
N ASN A 177 3.62 -10.41 7.55
CA ASN A 177 4.39 -10.79 8.73
C ASN A 177 4.05 -9.93 9.95
N MET A 178 3.51 -8.73 9.75
CA MET A 178 3.19 -7.77 10.82
C MET A 178 1.75 -7.25 10.74
N ASP A 179 0.90 -7.88 9.92
CA ASP A 179 -0.49 -7.48 9.63
C ASP A 179 -0.67 -6.04 9.13
N LEU A 180 0.38 -5.43 8.58
CA LEU A 180 0.35 -4.06 8.03
C LEU A 180 -0.22 -4.03 6.58
N TYR A 181 -1.34 -4.71 6.37
CA TYR A 181 -1.97 -4.86 5.04
C TYR A 181 -2.55 -3.54 4.51
N GLY A 182 -3.02 -2.65 5.39
CA GLY A 182 -3.69 -1.40 5.01
C GLY A 182 -2.73 -0.24 4.81
N GLU A 183 -1.57 -0.32 5.44
CA GLU A 183 -0.56 0.74 5.54
C GLU A 183 0.38 0.71 4.34
N CYS A 184 0.46 -0.41 3.62
CA CYS A 184 1.27 -0.58 2.41
C CYS A 184 2.72 -0.10 2.64
N VAL A 185 3.34 -0.52 3.73
CA VAL A 185 4.72 -0.15 4.08
C VAL A 185 5.68 -1.30 3.75
N GLY A 186 6.84 -0.96 3.21
CA GLY A 186 7.96 -1.86 2.94
C GLY A 186 9.31 -1.20 3.22
N ALA A 187 10.38 -1.98 3.09
CA ALA A 187 11.75 -1.50 3.15
C ALA A 187 12.58 -2.14 2.03
N PHE A 188 13.51 -1.37 1.48
CA PHE A 188 14.51 -1.82 0.53
C PHE A 188 15.88 -1.67 1.16
N THR A 189 16.63 -2.77 1.29
CA THR A 189 17.96 -2.79 1.90
C THR A 189 19.00 -3.30 0.91
N VAL A 190 20.11 -2.58 0.78
CA VAL A 190 21.28 -3.01 0.01
C VAL A 190 22.41 -3.30 0.97
N VAL A 191 23.01 -4.49 0.86
CA VAL A 191 24.24 -4.84 1.58
C VAL A 191 25.43 -4.40 0.72
N CYS A 192 26.30 -3.58 1.30
CA CYS A 192 27.48 -3.04 0.67
C CYS A 192 28.74 -3.77 1.17
N ARG A 193 29.85 -3.62 0.46
CA ARG A 193 31.15 -4.19 0.83
C ARG A 193 31.77 -3.48 2.03
N ASP A 194 31.59 -2.16 2.10
CA ASP A 194 32.18 -1.30 3.12
C ASP A 194 31.28 -0.07 3.40
N ALA A 195 31.58 0.63 4.49
CA ALA A 195 30.80 1.78 4.93
C ALA A 195 30.95 3.00 4.00
N ASP A 196 32.02 3.06 3.19
CA ASP A 196 32.20 4.14 2.23
C ASP A 196 31.38 3.89 0.97
N GLU A 197 31.25 2.63 0.53
CA GLU A 197 30.30 2.23 -0.50
C GLU A 197 28.86 2.48 -0.06
N ALA A 198 28.50 2.19 1.20
CA ALA A 198 27.18 2.48 1.73
C ALA A 198 26.80 3.97 1.59
N LYS A 199 27.73 4.88 1.90
CA LYS A 199 27.51 6.34 1.73
C LYS A 199 27.33 6.77 0.27
N ASN A 200 27.82 6.00 -0.70
CA ASN A 200 27.65 6.31 -2.12
C ASN A 200 26.30 5.80 -2.68
N VAL A 201 25.65 4.87 -1.96
CA VAL A 201 24.39 4.23 -2.36
C VAL A 201 23.18 4.90 -1.69
N GLU A 202 23.39 5.63 -0.59
CA GLU A 202 22.41 6.48 0.11
C GLU A 202 21.97 7.71 -0.71
#